data_AF-A0A0N0SIN3-F1
#
_entry.id   AF-A0A0N0SIN3-F1
#
_cell.length_a   1.000
_cell.length_b   1.000
_cell.length_c   1.000
_cell.angle_alpha   90.00
_cell.angle_beta   90.00
_cell.angle_gamma   90.00
#
_symmetry.space_group_name_H-M   'P 1'
#
loop_
_entity.id
_entity.type
_entity.pdbx_description
1 polymer ?
#
loop_
_entity_poly.entity_id
_entity_poly.type
_entity_poly.pdbx_seq_one_letter_code
_entity_poly.pdbx_strand_id
1 'polypeptide(L)'
;MLQHRRGHQLLAWVREAERDAPPSILAFAQGLCLDLGAVTAGLTLPWSSGIVEGHVNCIKTIKRQMYGRASFRLLRTRILLRS
;
A
#
# COMPACT_ATOMS: atom_id res chain seq x y z
N MET A 1 5.54 0.76 10.37
CA MET A 1 4.19 1.21 10.80
C MET A 1 4.15 2.72 10.77
N LEU A 2 2.97 3.31 10.51
CA LEU A 2 2.78 4.76 10.53
C LEU A 2 2.97 5.27 11.97
N GLN A 3 4.00 6.09 12.20
CA GLN A 3 4.35 6.54 13.54
C GLN A 3 3.48 7.71 14.04
N HIS A 4 2.92 8.50 13.11
CA HIS A 4 2.13 9.69 13.41
C HIS A 4 0.83 9.68 12.60
N ARG A 5 -0.32 9.70 13.28
CA ARG A 5 -1.64 9.68 12.66
C ARG A 5 -2.19 11.10 12.47
N ARG A 6 -1.66 11.80 11.47
CA ARG A 6 -1.99 13.20 11.17
C ARG A 6 -2.71 13.35 9.83
N GLY A 7 -3.67 12.47 9.54
CA GLY A 7 -4.42 12.52 8.27
C GLY A 7 -5.12 13.86 8.01
N HIS A 8 -5.49 14.61 9.05
CA HIS A 8 -6.04 15.97 8.93
C HIS A 8 -5.08 16.98 8.27
N GLN A 9 -3.76 16.70 8.26
CA GLN A 9 -2.76 17.57 7.63
C GLN A 9 -2.57 17.27 6.13
N LEU A 10 -3.14 16.16 5.62
CA LEU A 10 -2.93 15.68 4.26
C LEU A 10 -3.29 16.73 3.20
N LEU A 11 -4.47 17.36 3.33
CA LEU A 11 -4.92 18.40 2.40
C LEU A 11 -4.03 19.65 2.42
N ALA A 12 -3.48 20.01 3.57
CA ALA A 12 -2.55 21.13 3.66
C ALA A 12 -1.25 20.80 2.91
N TRP A 13 -0.74 19.59 3.09
CA TRP A 13 0.45 19.10 2.39
C TRP A 13 0.24 18.97 0.87
N VAL A 14 -0.91 18.48 0.41
CA VAL A 14 -1.23 18.41 -1.01
C VAL A 14 -1.20 19.81 -1.65
N ARG A 15 -1.82 20.80 -1.00
CA ARG A 15 -1.80 22.19 -1.49
C ARG A 15 -0.41 22.81 -1.52
N GLU A 16 0.48 22.40 -0.61
CA GLU A 16 1.88 22.80 -0.64
C GLU A 16 2.61 22.15 -1.82
N ALA A 17 2.38 20.85 -2.03
CA ALA A 17 2.96 20.11 -3.15
C ALA A 17 2.53 20.65 -4.52
N GLU A 18 1.29 21.13 -4.65
CA GLU A 18 0.79 21.72 -5.88
C GLU A 18 1.46 23.04 -6.28
N ARG A 19 2.12 23.73 -5.34
CA ARG A 19 2.77 25.03 -5.61
C ARG A 19 4.11 24.86 -6.30
N ASP A 20 5.01 24.08 -5.70
CA ASP A 20 6.42 24.07 -6.09
C ASP A 20 7.06 22.66 -6.10
N ALA A 21 6.28 21.57 -6.01
CA ALA A 21 6.88 20.25 -5.98
C ALA A 21 7.34 19.76 -7.37
N PRO A 22 8.36 18.90 -7.44
CA PRO A 22 8.76 18.24 -8.68
C PRO A 22 7.59 17.46 -9.32
N PRO A 23 7.58 17.26 -10.65
CA PRO A 23 6.46 16.63 -11.35
C PRO A 23 6.04 15.26 -10.80
N SER A 24 6.98 14.46 -10.28
CA SER A 24 6.69 13.18 -9.66
C SER A 24 5.90 13.30 -8.35
N ILE A 25 6.20 14.32 -7.54
CA ILE A 25 5.50 14.58 -6.29
C ILE A 25 4.13 15.21 -6.56
N LEU A 26 4.04 16.08 -7.56
CA LEU A 26 2.76 16.63 -8.02
C LEU A 26 1.81 15.51 -8.47
N ALA A 27 2.28 14.60 -9.34
CA ALA A 27 1.49 13.46 -9.80
C ALA A 27 1.08 12.53 -8.65
N PHE A 28 1.97 12.33 -7.67
CA PHE A 28 1.65 11.56 -6.46
C PHE A 28 0.57 12.25 -5.62
N ALA A 29 0.68 13.55 -5.36
CA ALA A 29 -0.30 14.33 -4.61
C ALA A 29 -1.68 14.30 -5.28
N GLN A 30 -1.72 14.47 -6.61
CA GLN A 30 -2.96 14.32 -7.40
C GLN A 30 -3.55 12.91 -7.30
N GLY A 31 -2.71 11.88 -7.33
CA GLY A 31 -3.13 10.49 -7.15
C GLY A 31 -3.77 10.24 -5.77
N LEU A 32 -3.24 10.87 -4.71
CA LEU A 32 -3.82 10.78 -3.36
C LEU A 32 -5.21 11.43 -3.28
N CYS A 33 -5.47 12.47 -4.08
CA CYS A 33 -6.77 13.13 -4.13
C CYS A 33 -7.87 12.25 -4.73
N LEU A 34 -7.54 11.27 -5.58
CA LEU A 34 -8.52 10.37 -6.19
C LEU A 34 -9.27 9.53 -5.17
N ASP A 35 -8.64 9.22 -4.04
CA ASP A 35 -9.25 8.50 -2.91
C ASP A 35 -8.87 9.16 -1.58
N LEU A 36 -9.10 10.47 -1.51
CA LEU A 36 -8.73 11.27 -0.34
C LEU A 36 -9.34 10.73 0.96
N GLY A 37 -10.57 10.21 0.88
CA GLY A 37 -11.28 9.63 2.02
C GLY A 37 -10.55 8.42 2.60
N ALA A 38 -10.21 7.43 1.77
CA ALA A 38 -9.50 6.24 2.24
C ALA A 38 -8.09 6.57 2.73
N VAL A 39 -7.37 7.46 2.04
CA VAL A 39 -6.01 7.87 2.44
C VAL A 39 -6.06 8.62 3.78
N THR A 40 -7.00 9.54 3.96
CA THR A 40 -7.18 10.28 5.23
C THR A 40 -7.52 9.32 6.37
N ALA A 41 -8.41 8.35 6.14
CA ALA A 41 -8.76 7.34 7.11
C ALA A 41 -7.54 6.46 7.47
N GLY A 42 -6.76 6.02 6.48
CA GLY A 42 -5.53 5.25 6.69
C GLY A 42 -4.45 6.02 7.47
N LEU A 43 -4.41 7.35 7.34
CA LEU A 43 -3.51 8.24 8.09
C LEU A 43 -4.06 8.70 9.44
N THR A 44 -5.30 8.34 9.80
CA THR A 44 -5.96 8.83 11.03
C THR A 44 -6.34 7.70 11.97
N LEU A 45 -6.85 6.59 11.44
CA LEU A 45 -7.35 5.48 12.23
C LEU A 45 -6.22 4.59 12.76
N PRO A 46 -6.46 3.84 13.86
CA PRO A 46 -5.48 2.92 14.41
C PRO A 46 -5.25 1.68 13.54
N TRP A 47 -6.16 1.40 12.63
CA TRP A 47 -6.16 0.21 11.77
C TRP A 47 -5.05 0.27 10.72
N SER A 48 -4.48 -0.89 10.40
CA SER A 48 -3.47 -1.00 9.35
C SER A 48 -3.68 -2.29 8.55
N SER A 49 -3.33 -2.24 7.27
CA SER A 49 -3.34 -3.41 6.38
C SER A 49 -2.12 -4.31 6.56
N GLY A 50 -1.28 -4.09 7.59
CA GLY A 50 0.04 -4.74 7.69
C GLY A 50 0.02 -6.27 7.71
N ILE A 51 -0.95 -6.88 8.40
CA ILE A 51 -1.12 -8.35 8.40
C ILE A 51 -1.49 -8.86 7.00
N VAL A 52 -2.44 -8.17 6.34
CA VAL A 52 -2.89 -8.52 4.99
C VAL A 52 -1.76 -8.36 3.98
N GLU A 53 -1.02 -7.26 4.06
CA GLU A 53 0.17 -7.02 3.23
C GLU A 53 1.26 -8.06 3.48
N GLY A 54 1.45 -8.49 4.72
CA GLY A 54 2.36 -9.57 5.09
C GLY A 54 2.00 -10.89 4.40
N HIS A 55 0.71 -11.28 4.43
CA HIS A 55 0.22 -12.44 3.70
C HIS A 55 0.42 -12.29 2.17
N VAL A 56 0.11 -11.12 1.61
CA VAL A 56 0.33 -10.85 0.19
C VAL A 56 1.82 -10.94 -0.17
N ASN A 57 2.71 -10.43 0.66
CA ASN A 57 4.14 -10.51 0.45
C ASN A 57 4.64 -11.97 0.50
N CYS A 58 4.17 -12.75 1.46
CA CYS A 58 4.44 -14.19 1.56
C CYS A 58 4.05 -14.92 0.26
N ILE A 59 2.83 -14.69 -0.24
CA ILE A 59 2.34 -15.29 -1.49
C ILE A 59 3.20 -14.86 -2.68
N LYS A 60 3.51 -13.56 -2.79
CA LYS A 60 4.38 -13.02 -3.85
C LYS A 60 5.77 -13.64 -3.80
N THR A 61 6.34 -13.88 -2.61
CA THR A 61 7.64 -14.55 -2.43
C THR A 61 7.60 -15.98 -2.94
N ILE A 62 6.58 -16.78 -2.59
CA ILE A 62 6.43 -18.15 -3.09
C ILE A 62 6.35 -18.15 -4.62
N LYS A 63 5.56 -17.25 -5.21
CA LYS A 63 5.46 -17.12 -6.67
C LYS A 63 6.79 -16.72 -7.32
N ARG A 64 7.57 -15.84 -6.69
CA ARG A 64 8.90 -15.42 -7.17
C ARG A 64 9.96 -16.51 -7.08
N GLN A 65 9.95 -17.31 -6.01
CA GLN A 65 10.80 -18.52 -5.89
C GLN A 65 10.56 -19.52 -7.03
N MET A 66 9.40 -19.44 -7.67
CA MET A 66 9.02 -20.28 -8.81
C MET A 66 9.23 -19.58 -10.16
N TYR A 67 9.96 -18.46 -10.19
CA TYR A 67 10.19 -17.64 -11.37
C TYR A 67 8.89 -17.22 -12.08
N GLY A 68 7.82 -16.99 -11.31
CA GLY A 68 6.50 -16.64 -11.84
C GLY A 68 5.70 -17.81 -12.42
N ARG A 69 6.25 -19.02 -12.49
CA ARG A 69 5.65 -20.21 -13.12
C ARG A 69 4.69 -20.98 -12.20
N ALA A 70 4.03 -20.31 -11.26
CA ALA A 70 3.07 -20.91 -10.36
C ALA A 70 1.64 -20.68 -10.87
N SER A 71 0.97 -21.73 -11.35
CA SER A 71 -0.48 -21.72 -11.56
C SER A 71 -1.20 -21.57 -10.22
N PHE A 72 -2.46 -21.13 -10.23
CA PHE A 72 -3.24 -20.94 -9.00
C PHE A 72 -3.28 -22.22 -8.14
N ARG A 73 -3.51 -23.38 -8.76
CA ARG A 73 -3.51 -24.69 -8.07
C ARG A 73 -2.17 -24.96 -7.38
N LEU A 74 -1.06 -24.74 -8.07
CA LEU A 74 0.29 -24.98 -7.55
C LEU A 74 0.66 -24.00 -6.43
N LEU A 75 0.29 -22.73 -6.58
CA LEU A 75 0.48 -21.70 -5.55
C LEU A 75 -0.33 -22.03 -4.29
N ARG A 76 -1.59 -22.45 -4.44
CA ARG A 76 -2.45 -22.90 -3.33
C ARG A 76 -1.83 -24.09 -2.60
N THR A 77 -1.38 -25.12 -3.31
CA THR A 77 -0.73 -26.29 -2.70
C THR A 77 0.52 -25.88 -1.92
N ARG A 78 1.37 -25.01 -2.47
CA ARG A 78 2.57 -24.50 -1.79
C ARG A 78 2.27 -23.70 -0.53
N ILE A 79 1.19 -22.92 -0.52
CA ILE A 79 0.77 -22.15 0.67
C ILE A 79 0.28 -23.11 1.76
N LEU A 80 -0.58 -24.08 1.41
CA LEU A 80 -1.16 -25.02 2.37
C LEU A 80 -0.13 -25.99 2.97
N LEU A 81 0.91 -26.36 2.22
CA LEU A 81 1.98 -27.24 2.71
C LEU A 81 3.07 -26.53 3.53
N ARG A 82 2.98 -25.20 3.69
CA ARG A 82 3.93 -24.40 4.47
C ARG A 82 3.53 -24.27 5.95
N SER A 83 2.40 -24.87 6.35
CA SER A 83 1.88 -24.91 7.72
C SER A 83 2.73 -25.75 8.65
#